data_AF-A0A6J2X5I0-F1
#
_entry.id   AF-A0A6J2X5I0-F1
#
_cell.length_a   1.000
_cell.length_b   1.000
_cell.length_c   1.000
_cell.angle_alpha   90.00
_cell.angle_beta   90.00
_cell.angle_gamma   90.00
#
_symmetry.space_group_name_H-M   'P 1'
#
loop_
_entity.id
_entity.type
_entity.pdbx_description
1 polymer ?
#
loop_
_entity_poly.entity_id
_entity_poly.type
_entity_poly.pdbx_seq_one_letter_code
_entity_poly.pdbx_strand_id
1 'polypeptide(L)'
;MADVLTETVLPEDLKKFEQIYHGQLYKNDVTPKAQFDYAFCLVRSKYPADIQKGIALLEDLYRTNEEGQRDYLYYLAIGTARLKEYSKALGYVRSFLSIEPGK
;
A
#
# COMPACT_ATOMS: atom_id res chain seq x y z
N MET A 1 17.83 -5.37 12.35
CA MET A 1 17.06 -4.52 11.41
C MET A 1 16.56 -5.43 10.31
N ALA A 2 15.27 -5.77 10.31
CA ALA A 2 14.66 -6.46 9.19
C ALA A 2 14.70 -5.52 7.98
N ASP A 3 15.25 -5.99 6.86
CA ASP A 3 15.29 -5.22 5.63
C ASP A 3 13.85 -5.13 5.08
N VAL A 4 13.17 -4.04 5.45
CA VAL A 4 11.75 -3.82 5.13
C VAL A 4 11.46 -3.84 3.63
N LEU A 5 12.51 -3.67 2.81
CA LEU A 5 12.43 -3.65 1.35
C LEU A 5 12.49 -5.05 0.73
N THR A 6 13.10 -6.02 1.42
CA THR A 6 13.22 -7.43 0.98
C THR A 6 12.23 -8.36 1.69
N GLU A 7 11.55 -7.92 2.74
CA GLU A 7 10.52 -8.72 3.40
C GLU A 7 9.28 -8.87 2.50
N THR A 8 9.13 -10.08 1.96
CA THR A 8 8.03 -10.44 1.06
C THR A 8 6.91 -11.14 1.81
N VAL A 9 5.66 -10.79 1.45
CA VAL A 9 4.47 -11.45 2.00
C VAL A 9 4.41 -12.92 1.59
N LEU A 10 3.84 -13.78 2.45
CA LEU A 10 3.58 -15.17 2.11
C LEU A 10 2.55 -15.23 0.97
N PRO A 11 2.75 -16.13 -0.02
CA PRO A 11 1.84 -16.25 -1.16
C PRO A 11 0.41 -16.66 -0.75
N GLU A 12 0.28 -17.36 0.38
CA GLU A 12 -1.00 -17.77 0.96
C GLU A 12 -1.83 -16.58 1.45
N ASP A 13 -1.18 -15.62 2.12
CA ASP A 13 -1.82 -14.38 2.57
C ASP A 13 -2.25 -13.52 1.39
N LEU A 14 -1.38 -13.34 0.38
CA LEU A 14 -1.71 -12.59 -0.82
C LEU A 14 -2.98 -13.15 -1.51
N LYS A 15 -3.04 -14.48 -1.68
CA LYS A 15 -4.21 -15.13 -2.30
C LYS A 15 -5.48 -14.97 -1.47
N LYS A 16 -5.38 -15.05 -0.14
CA LYS A 16 -6.50 -14.85 0.76
C LYS A 16 -7.08 -13.44 0.64
N PHE A 17 -6.22 -12.41 0.72
CA PHE A 17 -6.66 -11.03 0.62
C PHE A 17 -7.15 -10.64 -0.77
N GLU A 18 -6.57 -11.23 -1.82
CA GLU A 18 -7.06 -11.08 -3.19
C GLU A 18 -8.50 -11.59 -3.34
N GLN A 19 -8.79 -12.79 -2.80
CA GLN A 19 -10.14 -13.36 -2.86
C GLN A 19 -11.16 -12.51 -2.10
N ILE A 20 -10.77 -11.96 -0.94
CA ILE A 20 -11.63 -11.07 -0.15
C ILE A 20 -11.91 -9.78 -0.93
N TYR A 21 -10.87 -9.13 -1.45
CA TYR A 21 -11.00 -7.88 -2.20
C TYR A 21 -11.85 -8.06 -3.47
N HIS A 22 -11.55 -9.05 -4.31
CA HIS A 22 -12.34 -9.31 -5.52
C HIS A 22 -13.77 -9.77 -5.21
N GLY A 23 -13.97 -10.52 -4.12
CA GLY A 23 -15.30 -10.90 -3.66
C GLY A 23 -16.15 -9.70 -3.24
N GLN A 24 -15.54 -8.71 -2.57
CA GLN A 24 -16.19 -7.44 -2.23
C GLN A 24 -16.39 -6.55 -3.46
N LEU A 25 -15.41 -6.51 -4.37
CA LEU A 25 -15.48 -5.75 -5.61
C LEU A 25 -16.65 -6.20 -6.49
N TYR A 26 -16.85 -7.51 -6.62
CA TYR A 26 -17.99 -8.07 -7.34
C TYR A 26 -19.34 -7.65 -6.72
N LYS A 27 -19.38 -7.49 -5.41
CA LYS A 27 -20.58 -7.04 -4.66
C LYS A 27 -20.72 -5.51 -4.62
N ASN A 28 -19.75 -4.75 -5.15
CA ASN A 28 -19.65 -3.29 -4.99
C ASN A 28 -19.66 -2.83 -3.51
N ASP A 29 -19.13 -3.65 -2.61
CA ASP A 29 -19.09 -3.40 -1.16
C ASP A 29 -17.65 -3.50 -0.66
N VAL A 30 -16.74 -2.82 -1.35
CA VAL A 30 -15.31 -2.82 -1.00
C VAL A 30 -15.09 -1.98 0.24
N THR A 31 -14.68 -2.66 1.30
CA THR A 31 -14.29 -2.00 2.55
C THR A 31 -12.87 -1.44 2.43
N PRO A 32 -12.58 -0.28 3.04
CA PRO A 32 -11.24 0.31 3.00
C PRO A 32 -10.19 -0.62 3.60
N LYS A 33 -10.58 -1.43 4.59
CA LYS A 33 -9.73 -2.45 5.19
C LYS A 33 -9.34 -3.55 4.20
N ALA A 34 -10.29 -4.12 3.46
CA ALA A 34 -9.99 -5.18 2.50
C ALA A 34 -9.12 -4.68 1.34
N GLN A 35 -9.37 -3.46 0.86
CA GLN A 35 -8.52 -2.81 -0.13
C GLN A 35 -7.11 -2.57 0.41
N PHE A 36 -6.99 -2.13 1.66
CA PHE A 36 -5.70 -1.89 2.31
C PHE A 36 -4.91 -3.19 2.49
N ASP A 37 -5.53 -4.24 3.03
CA ASP A 37 -4.86 -5.53 3.27
C ASP A 37 -4.33 -6.13 1.95
N TYR A 38 -5.12 -6.04 0.87
CA TYR A 38 -4.67 -6.48 -0.45
C TYR A 38 -3.53 -5.61 -1.00
N ALA A 39 -3.66 -4.29 -0.92
CA ALA A 39 -2.64 -3.35 -1.37
C ALA A 39 -1.31 -3.50 -0.60
N PHE A 40 -1.39 -3.72 0.71
CA PHE A 40 -0.25 -3.99 1.59
C PHE A 40 0.52 -5.24 1.14
N CYS A 41 -0.19 -6.32 0.77
CA CYS A 41 0.44 -7.53 0.23
C CYS A 41 1.13 -7.26 -1.12
N LEU A 42 0.45 -6.53 -2.00
CA LEU A 42 0.94 -6.20 -3.35
C LEU A 42 2.20 -5.33 -3.32
N VAL A 43 2.23 -4.29 -2.48
CA VAL A 43 3.39 -3.40 -2.30
C VAL A 43 4.63 -4.15 -1.81
N ARG A 44 4.46 -5.34 -1.21
CA ARG A 44 5.53 -6.22 -0.71
C ARG A 44 5.82 -7.40 -1.64
N SER A 45 5.19 -7.47 -2.80
CA SER A 45 5.45 -8.49 -3.83
C SER A 45 6.85 -8.33 -4.43
N LYS A 46 7.35 -9.38 -5.10
CA LYS A 46 8.61 -9.34 -5.87
C LYS A 46 8.41 -8.76 -7.27
N TYR A 47 7.17 -8.67 -7.74
CA TYR A 47 6.85 -8.25 -9.09
C TYR A 47 6.54 -6.75 -9.16
N PRO A 48 7.23 -5.97 -10.02
CA PRO A 48 6.97 -4.54 -10.16
C PRO A 48 5.52 -4.20 -10.51
N ALA A 49 4.85 -5.04 -11.31
CA ALA A 49 3.44 -4.84 -11.68
C ALA A 49 2.50 -4.93 -10.47
N ASP A 50 2.74 -5.87 -9.56
CA ASP A 50 1.98 -5.98 -8.32
C ASP A 50 2.20 -4.74 -7.45
N ILE A 51 3.45 -4.29 -7.32
CA ILE A 51 3.78 -3.10 -6.53
C ILE A 51 3.07 -1.87 -7.10
N GLN A 52 3.05 -1.69 -8.41
CA GLN A 52 2.31 -0.61 -9.08
C GLN A 52 0.80 -0.69 -8.80
N LYS A 53 0.21 -1.89 -8.85
CA LYS A 53 -1.20 -2.10 -8.51
C LYS A 53 -1.48 -1.75 -7.04
N GLY A 54 -0.61 -2.17 -6.13
CA GLY A 54 -0.72 -1.87 -4.71
C GLY A 54 -0.63 -0.37 -4.42
N ILE A 55 0.27 0.35 -5.10
CA ILE A 55 0.37 1.82 -5.01
C ILE A 55 -0.95 2.46 -5.45
N ALA A 56 -1.50 2.07 -6.60
CA ALA A 56 -2.75 2.64 -7.10
C ALA A 56 -3.92 2.45 -6.12
N LEU A 57 -4.02 1.26 -5.50
CA LEU A 57 -5.05 0.98 -4.49
C LEU A 57 -4.87 1.82 -3.22
N LEU A 58 -3.63 2.10 -2.80
CA LEU A 58 -3.33 2.97 -1.67
C LEU A 58 -3.60 4.45 -1.99
N GLU A 59 -3.34 4.91 -3.21
CA GLU A 59 -3.66 6.27 -3.63
C GLU A 59 -5.17 6.52 -3.65
N ASP A 60 -5.94 5.52 -4.05
CA ASP A 60 -7.41 5.55 -3.99
C ASP A 60 -7.92 5.61 -2.54
N LEU A 61 -7.36 4.78 -1.66
CA LEU A 61 -7.66 4.83 -0.22
C LEU A 61 -7.28 6.16 0.42
N TYR A 62 -6.16 6.75 0.04
CA TYR A 62 -5.72 8.05 0.54
C TYR A 62 -6.72 9.17 0.24
N ARG A 63 -7.43 9.08 -0.89
CA ARG A 63 -8.46 10.05 -1.30
C ARG A 63 -9.82 9.80 -0.67
N THR A 64 -10.14 8.54 -0.34
CA THR A 64 -11.48 8.13 0.10
C THR A 64 -11.59 7.91 1.61
N ASN A 65 -10.48 7.63 2.30
CA ASN A 65 -10.47 7.33 3.73
C ASN A 65 -9.40 8.14 4.49
N GLU A 66 -9.84 9.17 5.21
CA GLU A 66 -8.94 10.06 5.96
C GLU A 66 -8.30 9.39 7.18
N GLU A 67 -9.01 8.45 7.83
CA GLU A 67 -8.57 7.80 9.06
C GLU A 67 -7.26 6.98 8.91
N GLY A 68 -7.00 6.46 7.71
CA GLY A 68 -5.82 5.64 7.41
C GLY A 68 -4.72 6.36 6.62
N GLN A 69 -4.85 7.67 6.37
CA GLN A 69 -3.95 8.41 5.48
C GLN A 69 -2.46 8.28 5.87
N ARG A 70 -2.17 8.23 7.17
CA ARG A 70 -0.81 8.03 7.69
C ARG A 70 -0.22 6.71 7.20
N ASP A 71 -0.94 5.61 7.41
CA ASP A 71 -0.49 4.27 7.00
C ASP A 71 -0.38 4.19 5.47
N TYR A 72 -1.33 4.79 4.75
CA TYR A 72 -1.30 4.79 3.29
C TYR A 72 -0.07 5.52 2.75
N LEU A 73 0.26 6.71 3.28
CA LEU A 73 1.46 7.46 2.90
C LEU A 73 2.75 6.69 3.20
N TYR A 74 2.81 6.00 4.33
CA TYR A 74 3.95 5.16 4.69
C TYR A 74 4.16 4.05 3.65
N TYR A 75 3.12 3.31 3.28
CA TYR A 75 3.23 2.24 2.27
C TYR A 75 3.38 2.76 0.84
N LEU A 76 2.86 3.94 0.50
CA LEU A 76 3.10 4.61 -0.77
C LEU A 76 4.58 4.97 -0.92
N ALA A 77 5.20 5.52 0.13
CA ALA A 77 6.64 5.82 0.14
C ALA A 77 7.48 4.54 -0.03
N ILE A 78 7.12 3.45 0.67
CA ILE A 78 7.83 2.16 0.52
C ILE A 78 7.67 1.59 -0.89
N GLY A 79 6.44 1.51 -1.42
CA GLY A 79 6.20 0.94 -2.74
C GLY A 79 6.93 1.68 -3.85
N THR A 80 6.90 3.01 -3.80
CA THR A 80 7.59 3.86 -4.80
C THR A 80 9.11 3.77 -4.67
N ALA A 81 9.64 3.67 -3.45
CA ALA A 81 11.06 3.39 -3.22
C ALA A 81 11.49 2.03 -3.77
N ARG A 82 10.65 0.98 -3.62
CA ARG A 82 10.91 -0.35 -4.20
C ARG A 82 10.89 -0.36 -5.73
N LEU A 83 10.10 0.51 -6.35
CA LEU A 83 10.13 0.78 -7.79
C LEU A 83 11.29 1.67 -8.25
N LYS A 84 12.18 2.08 -7.33
CA LYS A 84 13.29 3.01 -7.58
C LYS A 84 12.84 4.41 -8.00
N GLU A 85 11.57 4.77 -7.77
CA GLU A 85 11.03 6.11 -7.97
C GLU A 85 11.29 7.00 -6.74
N TYR A 86 12.55 7.22 -6.41
CA TYR A 86 12.96 7.88 -5.16
C TYR A 86 12.45 9.32 -5.03
N SER A 87 12.31 10.05 -6.15
CA SER A 87 11.76 11.42 -6.14
C SER A 87 10.30 11.44 -5.67
N LYS A 88 9.49 10.48 -6.12
CA LYS A 88 8.10 10.34 -5.65
C LYS A 88 8.03 9.86 -4.21
N ALA A 89 8.87 8.88 -3.85
CA ALA A 89 8.97 8.39 -2.47
C ALA A 89 9.28 9.53 -1.48
N LEU A 90 10.24 10.39 -1.83
CA LEU A 90 10.57 11.58 -1.03
C LEU A 90 9.39 12.56 -0.94
N GLY A 91 8.59 12.70 -2.00
CA GLY A 91 7.35 13.47 -1.96
C GLY A 91 6.38 12.94 -0.90
N TYR A 92 6.09 11.64 -0.93
CA TYR A 92 5.21 11.00 0.07
C TYR A 92 5.76 11.11 1.50
N VAL A 93 7.07 10.93 1.70
CA VAL A 93 7.70 11.12 3.02
C VAL A 93 7.58 12.57 3.51
N ARG A 94 7.75 13.56 2.62
CA ARG A 94 7.55 14.98 2.99
C ARG A 94 6.10 15.24 3.39
N SER A 95 5.13 14.75 2.62
CA SER A 95 3.71 14.85 2.95
C SER A 95 3.39 14.18 4.29
N PHE A 96 3.98 13.01 4.55
CA PHE A 96 3.86 12.33 5.84
C PHE A 96 4.39 13.18 7.00
N LEU A 97 5.59 13.76 6.85
CA LEU A 97 6.20 14.63 7.87
C LEU A 97 5.43 15.94 8.07
N SER A 98 4.72 16.44 7.06
CA SER A 98 3.83 17.60 7.22
C SER A 98 2.58 17.28 8.04
N ILE A 99 2.13 16.02 8.05
CA ILE A 99 0.98 15.58 8.85
C ILE A 99 1.42 15.29 10.30
N GLU A 100 2.60 14.69 10.49
CA GLU A 100 3.20 14.47 11.82
C GLU A 100 4.66 14.94 11.87
N PRO A 101 4.90 16.23 12.19
CA PRO A 101 6.24 16.73 12.43
C PRO A 101 6.72 16.31 13.83
N GLY A 102 7.58 15.29 13.89
CA GLY A 102 8.41 14.99 15.07
C GLY A 102 7.72 14.25 16.21
N LYS A 103 7.48 12.96 16.03
CA LYS A 103 7.37 11.99 17.13
C LYS A 103 8.61 11.11 17.19
#